data_AF-A0A356ESJ1-F1
#
_entry.id   AF-A0A356ESJ1-F1
#
_cell.length_a   1.000
_cell.length_b   1.000
_cell.length_c   1.000
_cell.angle_alpha   90.00
_cell.angle_beta   90.00
_cell.angle_gamma   90.00
#
_symmetry.space_group_name_H-M   'P 1'
#
loop_
_entity.id
_entity.type
_entity.pdbx_description
1 polymer ?
#
loop_
_entity_poly.entity_id
_entity_poly.type
_entity_poly.pdbx_seq_one_letter_code
_entity_poly.pdbx_strand_id
1 'polypeptide(L)'
;MLDDLSGYMNSTKTNELLSRLEHRSTDTALAAEAELCMLWAVSRCAHLKIEPILTGTRRRPDGLSSDLFSSPAVIEVRALSDDSFSGKEMMDRTANIIAGFADRLRKGAGRHLYFEFMERRYWDKRFHRERCVDPEFHLSPDIKKELREWITADNWPTPDRIRISEDKTDVIVSWHKSTVPQFRVHCRMPPVAYDLEDNPVYKALKKKVSQVKEAGDRRLRCIFLVDAGCDLLRRLRPMGVHEIGGGSIIQHALRKLSIDMVCVFSPYRKRQLVFAPESHLFWQVTFFDKREGMAESEYSNLQKLAAQLPHPRFEGYQARDLHRQGAFDPSKHGWYLGTHVTTRGAGQMTIKVSARLVQEYMAGRMNAETFRQQAFGNERNYFEMELAHGHTIRDVRFESAGLDEDDDYVEFDLDFDWSVASLKSLKPVQS
;
A
#
# COMPACT_ATOMS: atom_id res chain seq x y z
N MET A 1 12.68 2.72 12.69
CA MET A 1 12.15 4.02 12.21
C MET A 1 11.58 4.91 13.30
N LEU A 2 10.46 4.55 13.95
CA LEU A 2 9.88 5.39 15.01
C LEU A 2 10.87 5.63 16.16
N ASP A 3 11.57 4.59 16.60
CA ASP A 3 12.61 4.68 17.62
C ASP A 3 13.77 5.57 17.17
N ASP A 4 14.21 5.46 15.92
CA ASP A 4 15.29 6.30 15.37
C ASP A 4 14.89 7.78 15.33
N LEU A 5 13.62 8.07 15.03
CA LEU A 5 13.10 9.43 14.99
C LEU A 5 12.69 9.97 16.37
N SER A 6 12.68 9.14 17.41
CA SER A 6 12.21 9.53 18.75
C SER A 6 13.01 10.71 19.33
N GLY A 7 14.29 10.84 18.97
CA GLY A 7 15.12 11.99 19.35
C GLY A 7 14.75 13.31 18.65
N TYR A 8 13.97 13.25 17.57
CA TYR A 8 13.54 14.40 16.76
C TYR A 8 12.08 14.79 17.01
N MET A 9 11.30 13.92 17.66
CA MET A 9 9.87 14.09 17.90
C MET A 9 9.59 14.24 19.39
N ASN A 10 8.53 14.98 19.75
CA ASN A 10 7.99 14.92 21.10
C ASN A 10 7.04 13.72 21.25
N SER A 11 6.67 13.40 22.50
CA SER A 11 5.76 12.29 22.80
C SER A 11 4.39 12.45 22.14
N THR A 12 3.88 13.68 22.04
CA THR A 12 2.60 13.98 21.39
C THR A 12 2.63 13.60 19.90
N LYS A 13 3.65 14.03 19.15
CA LYS A 13 3.81 13.71 17.73
C LYS A 13 4.04 12.23 17.50
N THR A 14 4.83 11.59 18.36
CA THR A 14 5.08 10.16 18.29
C THR A 14 3.77 9.37 18.44
N ASN A 15 2.95 9.71 19.43
CA ASN A 15 1.64 9.07 19.65
C ASN A 15 0.64 9.39 18.53
N GLU A 16 0.65 10.61 17.98
CA GLU A 16 -0.20 10.97 16.85
C GLU A 16 0.16 10.13 15.60
N LEU A 17 1.45 10.01 15.29
CA LEU A 17 1.92 9.25 14.15
C LEU A 17 1.58 7.77 14.31
N LEU A 18 1.80 7.20 15.50
CA LEU A 18 1.42 5.82 15.83
C LEU A 18 -0.08 5.60 15.68
N SER A 19 -0.91 6.49 16.24
CA SER A 19 -2.38 6.40 16.11
C SER A 19 -2.85 6.47 14.65
N ARG A 20 -2.14 7.19 13.79
CA ARG A 20 -2.45 7.27 12.35
C ARG A 20 -1.98 6.02 11.60
N LEU A 21 -0.84 5.44 11.96
CA LEU A 21 -0.34 4.18 11.39
C LEU A 21 -1.31 3.02 11.68
N GLU A 22 -1.83 2.96 12.90
CA GLU A 22 -2.80 1.93 13.33
C GLU A 22 -4.25 2.24 12.92
N HIS A 23 -4.46 3.31 12.15
CA HIS A 23 -5.79 3.78 11.82
C HIS A 23 -6.47 2.83 10.81
N ARG A 24 -7.76 2.53 11.03
CA ARG A 24 -8.54 1.63 10.17
C ARG A 24 -8.73 2.13 8.74
N SER A 25 -8.68 3.45 8.54
CA SER A 25 -8.72 4.04 7.19
C SER A 25 -7.37 3.86 6.50
N THR A 26 -7.39 3.15 5.38
CA THR A 26 -6.21 2.92 4.53
C THR A 26 -5.50 4.21 4.12
N ASP A 27 -6.25 5.25 3.75
CA ASP A 27 -5.65 6.54 3.35
C ASP A 27 -4.90 7.21 4.51
N THR A 28 -5.37 7.04 5.75
CA THR A 28 -4.72 7.61 6.93
C THR A 28 -3.44 6.84 7.27
N ALA A 29 -3.50 5.51 7.26
CA ALA A 29 -2.37 4.64 7.55
C ALA A 29 -1.24 4.83 6.54
N LEU A 30 -1.54 4.74 5.23
CA LEU A 30 -0.53 4.93 4.17
C LEU A 30 0.05 6.35 4.16
N ALA A 31 -0.76 7.37 4.50
CA ALA A 31 -0.24 8.73 4.63
C ALA A 31 0.72 8.88 5.81
N ALA A 32 0.47 8.21 6.93
CA ALA A 32 1.37 8.20 8.08
C ALA A 32 2.65 7.39 7.81
N GLU A 33 2.54 6.26 7.12
CA GLU A 33 3.68 5.45 6.68
C GLU A 33 4.59 6.26 5.73
N ALA A 34 4.01 6.91 4.73
CA ALA A 34 4.75 7.79 3.83
C ALA A 34 5.47 8.93 4.58
N GLU A 35 4.78 9.60 5.51
CA GLU A 35 5.36 10.66 6.35
C GLU A 35 6.54 10.13 7.17
N LEU A 36 6.35 9.00 7.87
CA LEU A 36 7.39 8.35 8.67
C LEU A 36 8.60 7.98 7.82
N CYS A 37 8.40 7.26 6.72
CA CYS A 37 9.46 6.78 5.85
C CYS A 37 10.26 7.93 5.24
N MET A 38 9.58 8.98 4.74
CA MET A 38 10.26 10.12 4.15
C MET A 38 11.06 10.92 5.18
N LEU A 39 10.49 11.23 6.35
CA LEU A 39 11.20 11.96 7.40
C LEU A 39 12.38 11.15 7.94
N TRP A 40 12.19 9.84 8.14
CA TRP A 40 13.26 8.95 8.53
C TRP A 40 14.38 8.96 7.48
N ALA A 41 14.07 8.79 6.19
CA ALA A 41 15.08 8.82 5.14
C ALA A 41 15.83 10.15 5.04
N VAL A 42 15.14 11.30 5.21
CA VAL A 42 15.80 12.61 5.29
C VAL A 42 16.79 12.66 6.46
N SER A 43 16.39 12.18 7.65
CA SER A 43 17.25 12.19 8.85
C SER A 43 18.53 11.38 8.69
N ARG A 44 18.54 10.41 7.76
CA ARG A 44 19.70 9.57 7.46
C ARG A 44 20.72 10.23 6.54
N CYS A 45 20.33 11.25 5.78
CA CYS A 45 21.20 11.89 4.79
C CYS A 45 21.39 13.40 4.97
N ALA A 46 20.60 14.03 5.84
CA ALA A 46 20.62 15.47 6.09
C ALA A 46 20.12 15.77 7.52
N HIS A 47 20.46 16.95 8.04
CA HIS A 47 19.89 17.43 9.29
C HIS A 47 18.40 17.68 9.12
N LEU A 48 17.60 17.18 10.06
CA LEU A 48 16.16 17.28 10.04
C LEU A 48 15.64 17.84 11.36
N LYS A 49 14.71 18.79 11.25
CA LYS A 49 13.81 19.18 12.34
C LYS A 49 12.38 18.83 11.95
N ILE A 50 11.72 18.01 12.75
CA ILE A 50 10.32 17.60 12.54
C ILE A 50 9.39 18.65 13.15
N GLU A 51 8.29 18.96 12.45
CA GLU A 51 7.29 19.95 12.86
C GLU A 51 7.86 21.29 13.36
N PRO A 52 8.77 21.94 12.60
CA PRO A 52 9.32 23.22 13.00
C PRO A 52 8.21 24.27 13.08
N ILE A 53 8.26 25.12 14.10
CA ILE A 53 7.45 26.33 14.12
C ILE A 53 8.10 27.35 13.20
N LEU A 54 7.42 27.74 12.12
CA LEU A 54 7.91 28.80 11.24
C LEU A 54 7.79 30.17 11.94
N THR A 55 8.82 31.00 11.79
CA THR A 55 8.89 32.31 12.46
C THR A 55 7.70 33.19 12.04
N GLY A 56 6.96 33.69 13.03
CA GLY A 56 5.81 34.57 12.78
C GLY A 56 4.54 33.84 12.35
N THR A 57 4.48 32.51 12.43
CA THR A 57 3.32 31.73 11.98
C THR A 57 2.94 30.61 12.94
N ARG A 58 1.72 30.09 12.76
CA ARG A 58 1.23 28.90 13.48
C ARG A 58 1.39 27.62 12.65
N ARG A 59 2.02 27.70 11.47
CA ARG A 59 2.20 26.56 10.57
C ARG A 59 3.32 25.67 11.09
N ARG A 60 3.11 24.36 10.96
CA ARG A 60 4.04 23.31 11.35
C ARG A 60 4.16 22.36 10.15
N PRO A 61 5.10 22.63 9.25
CA PRO A 61 5.32 21.72 8.15
C PRO A 61 5.90 20.40 8.64
N ASP A 62 5.84 19.35 7.82
CA ASP A 62 6.28 18.02 8.24
C ASP A 62 7.77 18.01 8.63
N GLY A 63 8.62 18.75 7.89
CA GLY A 63 10.04 18.89 8.21
C GLY A 63 10.71 20.19 7.75
N LEU A 64 11.86 20.49 8.34
CA LEU A 64 12.83 21.47 7.87
C LEU A 64 14.20 20.82 7.84
N SER A 65 14.87 20.89 6.69
CA SER A 65 16.25 20.48 6.55
C SER A 65 17.14 21.65 6.17
N SER A 66 18.34 21.71 6.74
CA SER A 66 19.33 22.77 6.47
C SER A 66 20.24 22.46 5.28
N ASP A 67 20.39 21.19 4.93
CA ASP A 67 21.47 20.67 4.07
C ASP A 67 21.02 19.52 3.15
N LEU A 68 19.71 19.24 3.07
CA LEU A 68 19.19 18.35 2.04
C LEU A 68 19.44 18.92 0.63
N PHE A 69 19.44 20.24 0.50
CA PHE A 69 19.82 20.99 -0.70
C PHE A 69 20.88 22.03 -0.34
N SER A 70 21.41 22.75 -1.34
CA SER A 70 22.29 23.90 -1.07
C SER A 70 21.61 25.02 -0.27
N SER A 71 20.28 25.07 -0.28
CA SER A 71 19.47 26.00 0.50
C SER A 71 18.58 25.24 1.49
N PRO A 72 18.30 25.79 2.69
CA PRO A 72 17.40 25.17 3.63
C PRO A 72 16.02 24.92 3.01
N ALA A 73 15.43 23.76 3.25
CA ALA A 73 14.17 23.35 2.66
C ALA A 73 13.11 23.06 3.72
N VAL A 74 11.94 23.65 3.55
CA VAL A 74 10.72 23.27 4.25
C VAL A 74 10.06 22.16 3.44
N ILE A 75 9.73 21.06 4.11
CA ILE A 75 9.29 19.81 3.49
C ILE A 75 7.87 19.51 3.96
N GLU A 76 6.99 19.22 3.00
CA GLU A 76 5.70 18.57 3.22
C GLU A 76 5.67 17.21 2.54
N VAL A 77 5.14 16.21 3.21
CA VAL A 77 4.93 14.87 2.67
C VAL A 77 3.45 14.66 2.39
N ARG A 78 3.15 14.03 1.26
CA ARG A 78 1.79 13.67 0.89
C ARG A 78 1.75 12.35 0.11
N ALA A 79 1.16 11.34 0.73
CA ALA A 79 0.71 10.15 0.00
C ALA A 79 -0.53 10.48 -0.84
N LEU A 80 -0.58 9.94 -2.07
CA LEU A 80 -1.75 10.03 -2.95
C LEU A 80 -2.23 8.65 -3.38
N SER A 81 -3.54 8.50 -3.42
CA SER A 81 -4.26 7.33 -3.93
C SER A 81 -5.33 7.78 -4.94
N ASP A 82 -5.70 6.88 -5.85
CA ASP A 82 -6.77 7.14 -6.81
C ASP A 82 -8.19 7.04 -6.21
N ASP A 83 -8.38 6.99 -4.89
CA ASP A 83 -9.70 6.76 -4.29
C ASP A 83 -10.68 7.88 -4.63
N SER A 84 -10.26 9.13 -4.43
CA SER A 84 -11.04 10.31 -4.80
C SER A 84 -11.26 10.46 -6.32
N PHE A 85 -10.49 9.74 -7.14
CA PHE A 85 -10.41 9.92 -8.58
C PHE A 85 -11.03 8.77 -9.39
N SER A 86 -11.01 7.58 -8.82
CA SER A 86 -11.64 6.36 -9.34
C SER A 86 -13.15 6.34 -9.14
N GLY A 87 -13.70 7.26 -8.33
CA GLY A 87 -15.13 7.26 -7.97
C GLY A 87 -15.56 6.01 -7.20
N LYS A 88 -14.59 5.21 -6.72
CA LYS A 88 -14.84 3.90 -6.11
C LYS A 88 -15.73 4.00 -4.88
N GLU A 89 -15.54 5.00 -4.03
CA GLU A 89 -16.37 5.21 -2.83
C GLU A 89 -17.85 5.42 -3.19
N MET A 90 -18.13 6.23 -4.21
CA MET A 90 -19.50 6.47 -4.69
C MET A 90 -20.11 5.19 -5.28
N MET A 91 -19.35 4.46 -6.08
CA MET A 91 -19.80 3.19 -6.66
C MET A 91 -20.04 2.12 -5.59
N ASP A 92 -19.15 2.01 -4.60
CA ASP A 92 -19.27 1.09 -3.47
C ASP A 92 -20.51 1.46 -2.61
N ARG A 93 -20.78 2.75 -2.37
CA ARG A 93 -22.00 3.23 -1.71
C ARG A 93 -23.25 2.78 -2.47
N THR A 94 -23.32 3.04 -3.77
CA THR A 94 -24.46 2.65 -4.63
C THR A 94 -24.65 1.13 -4.65
N ALA A 95 -23.57 0.37 -4.79
CA ALA A 95 -23.59 -1.09 -4.72
C ALA A 95 -24.10 -1.60 -3.35
N ASN A 96 -23.67 -0.97 -2.23
CA ASN A 96 -24.13 -1.30 -0.89
C ASN A 96 -25.63 -1.04 -0.69
N ILE A 97 -26.16 0.04 -1.27
CA ILE A 97 -27.60 0.36 -1.23
C ILE A 97 -28.40 -0.73 -1.95
N ILE A 98 -28.00 -1.11 -3.17
CA ILE A 98 -28.66 -2.15 -3.96
C ILE A 98 -28.55 -3.51 -3.26
N ALA A 99 -27.35 -3.90 -2.82
CA ALA A 99 -27.11 -5.14 -2.10
C ALA A 99 -27.92 -5.23 -0.80
N GLY A 100 -27.99 -4.14 -0.03
CA GLY A 100 -28.78 -4.08 1.20
C GLY A 100 -30.27 -4.22 0.96
N PHE A 101 -30.80 -3.71 -0.16
CA PHE A 101 -32.18 -3.96 -0.55
C PHE A 101 -32.39 -5.42 -0.97
N ALA A 102 -31.46 -5.99 -1.74
CA ALA A 102 -31.51 -7.39 -2.14
C ALA A 102 -31.52 -8.35 -0.95
N ASP A 103 -30.70 -8.09 0.06
CA ASP A 103 -30.65 -8.90 1.30
C ASP A 103 -31.96 -8.87 2.10
N ARG A 104 -32.77 -7.80 1.98
CA ARG A 104 -34.11 -7.74 2.59
C ARG A 104 -35.13 -8.61 1.86
N LEU A 105 -34.94 -8.82 0.55
CA LEU A 105 -35.81 -9.66 -0.26
C LEU A 105 -35.43 -11.14 -0.14
N ARG A 106 -34.13 -11.43 -0.16
CA ARG A 106 -33.58 -12.78 0.00
C ARG A 106 -32.27 -12.71 0.77
N LYS A 107 -32.25 -13.31 1.97
CA LYS A 107 -31.10 -13.27 2.89
C LYS A 107 -29.82 -13.75 2.19
N GLY A 108 -28.80 -12.89 2.15
CA GLY A 108 -27.49 -13.19 1.59
C GLY A 108 -27.34 -12.97 0.09
N ALA A 109 -28.41 -12.59 -0.62
CA ALA A 109 -28.36 -12.31 -2.05
C ALA A 109 -27.34 -11.21 -2.40
N GLY A 110 -27.27 -10.15 -1.58
CA GLY A 110 -26.39 -9.00 -1.80
C GLY A 110 -24.90 -9.34 -1.83
N ARG A 111 -24.48 -10.45 -1.22
CA ARG A 111 -23.08 -10.92 -1.22
C ARG A 111 -22.61 -11.47 -2.56
N HIS A 112 -23.57 -11.85 -3.40
CA HIS A 112 -23.33 -12.45 -4.71
C HIS A 112 -23.53 -11.47 -5.86
N LEU A 113 -23.92 -10.23 -5.56
CA LEU A 113 -24.15 -9.21 -6.59
C LEU A 113 -22.85 -8.54 -6.99
N TYR A 114 -22.66 -8.44 -8.30
CA TYR A 114 -21.59 -7.72 -8.97
C TYR A 114 -22.18 -6.55 -9.76
N PHE A 115 -21.43 -5.46 -9.85
CA PHE A 115 -21.86 -4.16 -10.31
C PHE A 115 -20.86 -3.63 -11.34
N GLU A 116 -21.27 -3.55 -12.60
CA GLU A 116 -20.52 -2.91 -13.68
C GLU A 116 -21.12 -1.52 -13.93
N PHE A 117 -20.45 -0.47 -13.47
CA PHE A 117 -20.85 0.91 -13.70
C PHE A 117 -20.42 1.37 -15.09
N MET A 118 -21.36 1.98 -15.80
CA MET A 118 -21.15 2.54 -17.13
C MET A 118 -20.38 3.86 -17.05
N GLU A 119 -19.93 4.33 -18.20
CA GLU A 119 -19.23 5.60 -18.35
C GLU A 119 -19.88 6.44 -19.46
N ARG A 120 -19.80 7.75 -19.33
CA ARG A 120 -20.23 8.71 -20.35
C ARG A 120 -19.02 9.44 -20.91
N ARG A 121 -19.03 9.68 -22.22
CA ARG A 121 -17.99 10.44 -22.94
C ARG A 121 -18.67 11.56 -23.71
N TYR A 122 -18.19 12.78 -23.56
CA TYR A 122 -18.75 13.93 -24.27
C TYR A 122 -17.69 15.01 -24.50
N TRP A 123 -17.99 15.93 -25.42
CA TRP A 123 -17.17 17.08 -25.71
C TRP A 123 -17.89 18.35 -25.25
N ASP A 124 -17.26 19.10 -24.36
CA ASP A 124 -17.67 20.46 -23.98
C ASP A 124 -16.41 21.30 -23.81
N LYS A 125 -16.03 22.01 -24.89
CA LYS A 125 -14.75 22.74 -25.11
C LYS A 125 -13.47 21.88 -24.99
N ARG A 126 -13.55 20.74 -24.33
CA ARG A 126 -12.55 19.70 -24.15
C ARG A 126 -13.23 18.33 -24.05
N PHE A 127 -12.43 17.28 -24.15
CA PHE A 127 -12.90 15.92 -23.94
C PHE A 127 -13.17 15.67 -22.45
N HIS A 128 -14.35 15.13 -22.14
CA HIS A 128 -14.72 14.69 -20.80
C HIS A 128 -15.11 13.22 -20.81
N ARG A 129 -14.74 12.53 -19.73
CA ARG A 129 -15.17 11.16 -19.44
C ARG A 129 -15.55 11.10 -17.97
N GLU A 130 -16.73 10.58 -17.69
CA GLU A 130 -17.28 10.50 -16.33
C GLU A 130 -17.84 9.10 -16.05
N ARG A 131 -17.82 8.68 -14.79
CA ARG A 131 -18.48 7.45 -14.34
C ARG A 131 -19.95 7.77 -14.11
N CYS A 132 -20.84 6.91 -14.59
CA CYS A 132 -22.27 7.04 -14.39
C CYS A 132 -22.66 6.57 -12.98
N VAL A 133 -22.35 7.39 -11.98
CA VAL A 133 -22.74 7.19 -10.59
C VAL A 133 -23.21 8.51 -9.98
N ASP A 134 -24.39 8.50 -9.39
CA ASP A 134 -24.89 9.64 -8.62
C ASP A 134 -24.36 9.59 -7.17
N PRO A 135 -23.66 10.62 -6.68
CA PRO A 135 -23.24 10.70 -5.28
C PRO A 135 -24.42 10.58 -4.29
N GLU A 136 -25.61 11.03 -4.68
CA GLU A 136 -26.82 11.05 -3.87
C GLU A 136 -27.78 9.88 -4.17
N PHE A 137 -27.32 8.89 -4.95
CA PHE A 137 -28.14 7.76 -5.40
C PHE A 137 -29.01 7.17 -4.28
N HIS A 138 -30.28 6.95 -4.62
CA HIS A 138 -31.27 6.26 -3.81
C HIS A 138 -32.15 5.37 -4.70
N LEU A 139 -32.70 4.30 -4.13
CA LEU A 139 -33.61 3.42 -4.87
C LEU A 139 -34.99 4.06 -5.01
N SER A 140 -35.35 4.46 -6.23
CA SER A 140 -36.72 4.88 -6.56
C SER A 140 -37.72 3.72 -6.44
N PRO A 141 -39.04 4.01 -6.34
CA PRO A 141 -40.08 2.98 -6.31
C PRO A 141 -40.00 2.01 -7.50
N ASP A 142 -39.66 2.52 -8.68
CA ASP A 142 -39.57 1.73 -9.92
C ASP A 142 -38.37 0.79 -9.88
N ILE A 143 -37.18 1.28 -9.50
CA ILE A 143 -36.00 0.41 -9.33
C ILE A 143 -36.26 -0.66 -8.27
N LYS A 144 -36.93 -0.32 -7.15
CA LYS A 144 -37.28 -1.31 -6.12
C LYS A 144 -38.22 -2.40 -6.65
N LYS A 145 -39.14 -2.04 -7.55
CA LYS A 145 -40.04 -3.00 -8.19
C LYS A 145 -39.27 -3.92 -9.12
N GLU A 146 -38.44 -3.37 -9.99
CA GLU A 146 -37.59 -4.14 -10.91
C GLU A 146 -36.63 -5.08 -10.18
N LEU A 147 -35.94 -4.59 -9.15
CA LEU A 147 -35.05 -5.43 -8.31
C LEU A 147 -35.82 -6.54 -7.59
N ARG A 148 -37.06 -6.28 -7.16
CA ARG A 148 -37.89 -7.31 -6.54
C ARG A 148 -38.20 -8.41 -7.54
N GLU A 149 -38.74 -8.05 -8.69
CA GLU A 149 -39.08 -9.00 -9.77
C GLU A 149 -37.85 -9.82 -10.18
N TRP A 150 -36.69 -9.17 -10.30
CA TRP A 150 -35.42 -9.81 -10.65
C TRP A 150 -34.92 -10.81 -9.60
N ILE A 151 -34.96 -10.47 -8.32
CA ILE A 151 -34.43 -11.32 -7.23
C ILE A 151 -35.37 -12.49 -6.92
N THR A 152 -36.68 -12.31 -7.14
CA THR A 152 -37.70 -13.34 -6.90
C THR A 152 -38.01 -14.17 -8.14
N ALA A 153 -37.32 -13.95 -9.26
CA ALA A 153 -37.52 -14.71 -10.49
C ALA A 153 -37.27 -16.23 -10.28
N ASP A 154 -38.02 -17.05 -11.02
CA ASP A 154 -37.99 -18.52 -10.91
C ASP A 154 -36.61 -19.12 -11.23
N ASN A 155 -35.81 -18.43 -12.04
CA ASN A 155 -34.45 -18.84 -12.44
C ASN A 155 -33.34 -18.41 -11.45
N TRP A 156 -33.69 -17.89 -10.28
CA TRP A 156 -32.70 -17.57 -9.24
C TRP A 156 -31.97 -18.83 -8.74
N PRO A 157 -30.64 -18.81 -8.51
CA PRO A 157 -29.74 -17.66 -8.43
C PRO A 157 -29.06 -17.27 -9.75
N THR A 158 -29.53 -17.75 -10.89
CA THR A 158 -28.95 -17.44 -12.20
C THR A 158 -29.89 -16.61 -13.08
N PRO A 159 -30.39 -15.44 -12.61
CA PRO A 159 -31.16 -14.57 -13.48
C PRO A 159 -30.25 -13.89 -14.52
N ASP A 160 -30.81 -13.51 -15.66
CA ASP A 160 -30.12 -12.64 -16.60
C ASP A 160 -29.74 -11.31 -15.94
N ARG A 161 -28.62 -10.71 -16.32
CA ARG A 161 -28.19 -9.41 -15.77
C ARG A 161 -29.27 -8.33 -15.93
N ILE A 162 -29.43 -7.50 -14.90
CA ILE A 162 -30.34 -6.33 -14.92
C ILE A 162 -29.53 -5.04 -15.09
N ARG A 163 -30.09 -4.05 -15.79
CA ARG A 163 -29.49 -2.71 -15.90
C ARG A 163 -30.39 -1.71 -15.17
N ILE A 164 -29.80 -0.99 -14.23
CA ILE A 164 -30.43 0.12 -13.51
C ILE A 164 -29.87 1.41 -14.11
N SER A 165 -30.74 2.20 -14.73
CA SER A 165 -30.36 3.48 -15.35
C SER A 165 -31.35 4.56 -14.92
N GLU A 166 -30.94 5.39 -13.96
CA GLU A 166 -31.74 6.50 -13.42
C GLU A 166 -30.83 7.69 -13.12
N ASP A 167 -31.25 8.88 -13.54
CA ASP A 167 -30.49 10.14 -13.43
C ASP A 167 -29.04 10.03 -13.94
N LYS A 168 -28.06 10.12 -13.03
CA LYS A 168 -26.64 9.99 -13.32
C LYS A 168 -26.10 8.58 -13.09
N THR A 169 -26.90 7.67 -12.54
CA THR A 169 -26.49 6.30 -12.23
C THR A 169 -26.86 5.36 -13.37
N ASP A 170 -25.88 4.63 -13.87
CA ASP A 170 -26.08 3.58 -14.88
C ASP A 170 -25.19 2.39 -14.54
N VAL A 171 -25.81 1.32 -14.04
CA VAL A 171 -25.13 0.15 -13.49
C VAL A 171 -25.79 -1.13 -13.97
N ILE A 172 -24.97 -2.07 -14.42
CA ILE A 172 -25.38 -3.44 -14.71
C ILE A 172 -25.12 -4.29 -13.47
N VAL A 173 -26.14 -5.00 -13.00
CA VAL A 173 -26.08 -5.90 -11.85
C VAL A 173 -26.16 -7.34 -12.33
N SER A 174 -25.22 -8.17 -11.89
CA SER A 174 -25.17 -9.61 -12.16
C SER A 174 -25.01 -10.41 -10.88
N TRP A 175 -25.44 -11.67 -10.91
CA TRP A 175 -25.18 -12.62 -9.83
C TRP A 175 -23.98 -13.50 -10.15
N HIS A 176 -23.12 -13.76 -9.15
CA HIS A 176 -22.00 -14.70 -9.27
C HIS A 176 -21.94 -15.64 -8.06
N LYS A 177 -21.47 -16.88 -8.32
CA LYS A 177 -21.25 -17.88 -7.26
C LYS A 177 -20.16 -17.45 -6.29
N SER A 178 -19.13 -16.75 -6.78
CA SER A 178 -18.03 -16.24 -5.96
C SER A 178 -18.47 -15.02 -5.17
N THR A 179 -18.03 -14.91 -3.92
CA THR A 179 -18.34 -13.80 -3.01
C THR A 179 -17.05 -13.09 -2.61
N VAL A 180 -16.41 -12.40 -3.55
CA VAL A 180 -15.23 -11.57 -3.23
C VAL A 180 -15.66 -10.12 -3.18
N PRO A 181 -15.96 -9.55 -1.99
CA PRO A 181 -16.58 -8.22 -1.88
C PRO A 181 -15.74 -7.11 -2.50
N GLN A 182 -14.41 -7.25 -2.53
CA GLN A 182 -13.47 -6.25 -3.04
C GLN A 182 -13.58 -6.07 -4.57
N PHE A 183 -13.93 -7.12 -5.30
CA PHE A 183 -13.98 -7.12 -6.77
C PHE A 183 -15.39 -7.08 -7.33
N ARG A 184 -16.40 -6.83 -6.47
CA ARG A 184 -17.79 -6.79 -6.91
C ARG A 184 -18.19 -5.49 -7.60
N VAL A 185 -17.37 -4.44 -7.52
CA VAL A 185 -17.62 -3.14 -8.15
C VAL A 185 -16.56 -2.89 -9.20
N HIS A 186 -17.01 -2.66 -10.44
CA HIS A 186 -16.15 -2.44 -11.58
C HIS A 186 -16.63 -1.27 -12.43
N CYS A 187 -15.68 -0.55 -13.04
CA CYS A 187 -15.94 0.43 -14.08
C CYS A 187 -14.78 0.39 -15.07
N ARG A 188 -15.10 0.49 -16.37
CA ARG A 188 -14.09 0.49 -17.45
C ARG A 188 -13.31 1.80 -17.55
N MET A 189 -13.72 2.83 -16.81
CA MET A 189 -13.01 4.10 -16.75
C MET A 189 -11.76 3.95 -15.85
N PRO A 190 -10.54 4.08 -16.40
CA PRO A 190 -9.33 4.13 -15.58
C PRO A 190 -9.23 5.46 -14.82
N PRO A 191 -8.42 5.54 -13.76
CA PRO A 191 -8.16 6.77 -13.03
C PRO A 191 -7.16 7.67 -13.80
N VAL A 192 -7.61 8.31 -14.89
CA VAL A 192 -6.80 9.21 -15.74
C VAL A 192 -7.33 10.65 -15.75
N ALA A 193 -6.42 11.63 -15.84
CA ALA A 193 -6.75 13.05 -15.85
C ALA A 193 -6.99 13.62 -17.24
N TYR A 194 -7.97 14.51 -17.33
CA TYR A 194 -8.32 15.28 -18.53
C TYR A 194 -8.19 16.80 -18.31
N ASP A 195 -7.83 17.23 -17.10
CA ASP A 195 -7.67 18.62 -16.67
C ASP A 195 -6.41 18.78 -15.79
N LEU A 196 -5.66 19.86 -15.99
CA LEU A 196 -4.44 20.19 -15.24
C LEU A 196 -4.69 20.53 -13.77
N GLU A 197 -5.88 21.01 -13.42
CA GLU A 197 -6.29 21.47 -12.09
C GLU A 197 -7.38 20.60 -11.45
N ASP A 198 -8.27 20.00 -12.24
CA ASP A 198 -9.31 19.08 -11.74
C ASP A 198 -8.82 17.62 -11.66
N ASN A 199 -7.87 17.38 -10.75
CA ASN A 199 -7.30 16.06 -10.50
C ASN A 199 -6.75 15.98 -9.05
N PRO A 200 -6.53 14.77 -8.49
CA PRO A 200 -6.08 14.60 -7.10
C PRO A 200 -4.69 15.21 -6.83
N VAL A 201 -3.77 15.19 -7.80
CA VAL A 201 -2.40 15.69 -7.64
C VAL A 201 -2.40 17.21 -7.43
N TYR A 202 -3.05 17.97 -8.32
CA TYR A 202 -3.12 19.42 -8.21
C TYR A 202 -3.90 19.86 -6.97
N LYS A 203 -5.03 19.20 -6.65
CA LYS A 203 -5.80 19.46 -5.42
C LYS A 203 -4.95 19.25 -4.17
N ALA A 204 -4.15 18.19 -4.14
CA ALA A 204 -3.26 17.90 -3.02
C ALA A 204 -2.12 18.93 -2.89
N LEU A 205 -1.46 19.28 -3.99
CA LEU A 205 -0.43 20.31 -4.03
C LEU A 205 -1.00 21.65 -3.55
N LYS A 206 -2.15 22.07 -4.08
CA LYS A 206 -2.85 23.30 -3.67
C LYS A 206 -3.17 23.32 -2.18
N LYS A 207 -3.57 22.19 -1.59
CA LYS A 207 -3.80 22.08 -0.14
C LYS A 207 -2.50 22.25 0.66
N LYS A 208 -1.42 21.59 0.25
CA LYS A 208 -0.12 21.60 0.93
C LYS A 208 0.65 22.92 0.79
N VAL A 209 0.42 23.70 -0.27
CA VAL A 209 0.96 25.07 -0.42
C VAL A 209 0.70 25.93 0.81
N SER A 210 -0.48 25.78 1.43
CA SER A 210 -0.85 26.58 2.60
C SER A 210 0.07 26.37 3.81
N GLN A 211 0.81 25.26 3.87
CA GLN A 211 1.76 24.95 4.94
C GLN A 211 3.17 25.48 4.66
N VAL A 212 3.59 25.50 3.38
CA VAL A 212 4.96 25.90 3.00
C VAL A 212 5.08 27.34 2.53
N LYS A 213 3.99 27.99 2.12
CA LYS A 213 4.03 29.34 1.52
C LYS A 213 4.67 30.40 2.43
N GLU A 214 4.67 30.19 3.74
CA GLU A 214 5.23 31.11 4.75
C GLU A 214 6.69 30.77 5.13
N ALA A 215 7.37 29.88 4.39
CA ALA A 215 8.77 29.52 4.64
C ALA A 215 9.77 30.69 4.47
N GLY A 216 9.35 31.78 3.79
CA GLY A 216 10.19 32.92 3.42
C GLY A 216 11.05 32.65 2.19
N ASP A 217 11.56 33.71 1.56
CA ASP A 217 12.21 33.62 0.25
C ASP A 217 13.59 32.94 0.25
N ARG A 218 14.20 32.75 1.42
CA ARG A 218 15.51 32.09 1.57
C ARG A 218 15.42 30.58 1.78
N ARG A 219 14.22 30.01 1.76
CA ARG A 219 13.99 28.58 1.98
C ARG A 219 13.26 27.98 0.79
N LEU A 220 13.66 26.77 0.41
CA LEU A 220 12.96 26.00 -0.61
C LEU A 220 11.64 25.48 -0.05
N ARG A 221 10.56 25.67 -0.80
CA ARG A 221 9.23 25.12 -0.52
C ARG A 221 9.11 23.80 -1.26
N CYS A 222 9.40 22.71 -0.57
CA CYS A 222 9.49 21.38 -1.13
C CYS A 222 8.28 20.52 -0.75
N ILE A 223 7.72 19.79 -1.71
CA ILE A 223 6.66 18.81 -1.46
C ILE A 223 7.11 17.44 -1.96
N PHE A 224 7.09 16.45 -1.08
CA PHE A 224 7.28 15.04 -1.40
C PHE A 224 5.92 14.39 -1.64
N LEU A 225 5.69 13.93 -2.85
CA LEU A 225 4.54 13.11 -3.22
C LEU A 225 4.96 11.65 -3.19
N VAL A 226 4.22 10.83 -2.46
CA VAL A 226 4.47 9.38 -2.37
C VAL A 226 3.31 8.64 -3.03
N ASP A 227 3.62 7.71 -3.93
CA ASP A 227 2.62 6.85 -4.57
C ASP A 227 2.07 5.82 -3.58
N ALA A 228 0.83 6.04 -3.14
CA ALA A 228 0.03 5.12 -2.33
C ALA A 228 -1.12 4.51 -3.15
N GLY A 229 -0.89 4.27 -4.44
CA GLY A 229 -1.87 3.76 -5.40
C GLY A 229 -2.50 4.87 -6.24
N CYS A 230 -1.68 5.84 -6.68
CA CYS A 230 -2.07 6.90 -7.60
C CYS A 230 -1.39 6.73 -8.96
N ASP A 231 -2.17 6.41 -9.99
CA ASP A 231 -1.67 6.18 -11.35
C ASP A 231 -0.97 7.40 -11.94
N LEU A 232 -1.38 8.62 -11.58
CA LEU A 232 -0.72 9.85 -12.04
C LEU A 232 0.70 10.00 -11.48
N LEU A 233 1.01 9.42 -10.31
CA LEU A 233 2.37 9.42 -9.74
C LEU A 233 3.19 8.24 -10.25
N ARG A 234 2.57 7.07 -10.37
CA ARG A 234 3.20 5.87 -10.92
C ARG A 234 3.58 6.03 -12.39
N ARG A 235 2.74 6.72 -13.16
CA ARG A 235 2.90 7.00 -14.59
C ARG A 235 2.81 8.49 -14.83
N LEU A 236 3.96 9.17 -14.74
CA LEU A 236 4.03 10.62 -14.93
C LEU A 236 3.73 11.08 -16.37
N ARG A 237 3.74 10.15 -17.34
CA ARG A 237 3.38 10.40 -18.75
C ARG A 237 1.92 10.02 -19.02
N PRO A 238 1.23 10.72 -19.94
CA PRO A 238 -0.14 10.37 -20.31
C PRO A 238 -0.21 8.97 -20.95
N MET A 239 -1.34 8.26 -20.78
CA MET A 239 -1.54 6.94 -21.41
C MET A 239 -2.34 7.01 -22.72
N GLY A 240 -3.04 8.12 -22.95
CA GLY A 240 -3.87 8.34 -24.13
C GLY A 240 -3.72 9.73 -24.72
N VAL A 241 -4.26 9.91 -25.92
CA VAL A 241 -4.15 11.14 -26.73
C VAL A 241 -4.78 12.36 -26.05
N HIS A 242 -5.85 12.16 -25.28
CA HIS A 242 -6.58 13.23 -24.60
C HIS A 242 -6.25 13.33 -23.10
N GLU A 243 -5.39 12.46 -22.61
CA GLU A 243 -5.06 12.38 -21.19
C GLU A 243 -3.91 13.30 -20.83
N ILE A 244 -3.88 13.74 -19.58
CA ILE A 244 -2.86 14.60 -19.01
C ILE A 244 -2.04 13.77 -18.02
N GLY A 245 -0.73 13.68 -18.25
CA GLY A 245 0.19 12.99 -17.36
C GLY A 245 0.43 13.74 -16.05
N GLY A 246 0.73 13.01 -14.98
CA GLY A 246 1.04 13.60 -13.67
C GLY A 246 2.21 14.60 -13.72
N GLY A 247 3.21 14.37 -14.58
CA GLY A 247 4.33 15.30 -14.75
C GLY A 247 3.88 16.67 -15.28
N SER A 248 2.96 16.70 -16.25
CA SER A 248 2.40 17.96 -16.78
C SER A 248 1.58 18.71 -15.73
N ILE A 249 0.84 17.97 -14.90
CA ILE A 249 0.09 18.55 -13.77
C ILE A 249 1.04 19.19 -12.75
N ILE A 250 2.11 18.48 -12.37
CA ILE A 250 3.09 18.98 -11.40
C ILE A 250 3.82 20.22 -11.94
N GLN A 251 4.24 20.20 -13.21
CA GLN A 251 4.86 21.38 -13.85
C GLN A 251 3.90 22.57 -13.91
N HIS A 252 2.62 22.33 -14.20
CA HIS A 252 1.58 23.38 -14.13
C HIS A 252 1.44 23.93 -12.72
N ALA A 253 1.41 23.06 -11.71
CA ALA A 253 1.35 23.44 -10.31
C ALA A 253 2.56 24.30 -9.89
N LEU A 254 3.80 23.94 -10.26
CA LEU A 254 5.00 24.74 -9.95
C LEU A 254 4.95 26.14 -10.56
N ARG A 255 4.37 26.28 -11.76
CA ARG A 255 4.18 27.60 -12.39
C ARG A 255 3.14 28.45 -11.67
N LYS A 256 2.05 27.84 -11.20
CA LYS A 256 0.88 28.56 -10.66
C LYS A 256 0.88 28.73 -9.13
N LEU A 257 1.56 27.85 -8.40
CA LEU A 257 1.57 27.78 -6.95
C LEU A 257 2.94 28.21 -6.39
N SER A 258 2.96 28.63 -5.12
CA SER A 258 4.18 28.99 -4.39
C SER A 258 4.91 27.75 -3.89
N ILE A 259 5.39 26.93 -4.82
CA ILE A 259 6.19 25.72 -4.59
C ILE A 259 7.45 25.85 -5.43
N ASP A 260 8.60 25.52 -4.86
CA ASP A 260 9.88 25.54 -5.59
C ASP A 260 10.20 24.18 -6.17
N MET A 261 9.89 23.11 -5.44
CA MET A 261 10.21 21.75 -5.84
C MET A 261 9.12 20.75 -5.46
N VAL A 262 8.88 19.79 -6.35
CA VAL A 262 8.09 18.58 -6.07
C VAL A 262 8.95 17.35 -6.36
N CYS A 263 9.08 16.45 -5.39
CA CYS A 263 9.72 15.14 -5.58
C CYS A 263 8.66 14.05 -5.51
N VAL A 264 8.62 13.17 -6.50
CA VAL A 264 7.69 12.04 -6.58
C VAL A 264 8.46 10.76 -6.27
N PHE A 265 8.02 10.02 -5.26
CA PHE A 265 8.54 8.73 -4.84
C PHE A 265 7.51 7.66 -5.17
N SER A 266 7.84 6.78 -6.11
CA SER A 266 6.94 5.73 -6.56
C SER A 266 7.63 4.36 -6.49
N PRO A 267 7.02 3.34 -5.87
CA PRO A 267 7.49 1.98 -6.02
C PRO A 267 7.45 1.57 -7.49
N TYR A 268 8.56 1.07 -8.01
CA TYR A 268 8.69 0.73 -9.42
C TYR A 268 9.28 -0.65 -9.61
N ARG A 269 8.64 -1.43 -10.47
CA ARG A 269 9.12 -2.75 -10.90
C ARG A 269 9.73 -2.62 -12.27
N LYS A 270 11.05 -2.79 -12.38
CA LYS A 270 11.70 -2.86 -13.70
C LYS A 270 11.24 -4.13 -14.40
N ARG A 271 10.45 -3.97 -15.46
CA ARG A 271 10.12 -5.07 -16.37
C ARG A 271 11.41 -5.53 -17.05
N GLN A 272 11.98 -6.62 -16.57
CA GLN A 272 13.04 -7.31 -17.31
C GLN A 272 12.40 -8.08 -18.47
N LEU A 273 13.11 -8.11 -19.60
CA LEU A 273 12.81 -9.01 -20.70
C LEU A 273 12.91 -10.47 -20.19
N VAL A 274 12.10 -11.33 -20.80
CA VAL A 274 11.88 -12.75 -20.48
C VAL A 274 13.15 -13.45 -19.96
N PHE A 275 13.00 -14.22 -18.86
CA PHE A 275 14.00 -15.13 -18.22
C PHE A 275 14.84 -14.64 -17.03
N ALA A 276 14.55 -13.51 -16.38
CA ALA A 276 15.23 -13.15 -15.12
C ALA A 276 14.42 -13.56 -13.87
N PRO A 277 15.05 -14.13 -12.81
CA PRO A 277 14.31 -14.84 -11.77
C PRO A 277 13.51 -13.96 -10.81
N GLU A 278 13.85 -12.68 -10.61
CA GLU A 278 13.18 -11.85 -9.61
C GLU A 278 13.09 -10.38 -10.05
N SER A 279 11.88 -9.88 -10.24
CA SER A 279 11.66 -8.44 -10.45
C SER A 279 11.59 -7.75 -9.08
N HIS A 280 12.73 -7.31 -8.56
CA HIS A 280 12.74 -6.53 -7.33
C HIS A 280 12.10 -5.15 -7.54
N LEU A 281 11.34 -4.71 -6.54
CA LEU A 281 10.76 -3.38 -6.47
C LEU A 281 11.79 -2.43 -5.85
N PHE A 282 11.87 -1.21 -6.38
CA PHE A 282 12.71 -0.14 -5.84
C PHE A 282 11.98 1.20 -5.91
N TRP A 283 12.47 2.20 -5.18
CA TRP A 283 11.95 3.55 -5.26
C TRP A 283 12.43 4.26 -6.52
N GLN A 284 11.51 4.54 -7.44
CA GLN A 284 11.75 5.49 -8.51
C GLN A 284 11.48 6.90 -7.98
N VAL A 285 12.50 7.77 -8.09
CA VAL A 285 12.39 9.18 -7.69
C VAL A 285 12.43 10.07 -8.90
N THR A 286 11.41 10.91 -9.06
CA THR A 286 11.37 11.95 -10.11
C THR A 286 11.19 13.31 -9.47
N PHE A 287 12.09 14.23 -9.75
CA PHE A 287 12.05 15.60 -9.23
C PHE A 287 11.61 16.59 -10.30
N PHE A 288 10.86 17.60 -9.86
CA PHE A 288 10.42 18.73 -10.66
C PHE A 288 10.87 19.99 -9.91
N ASP A 289 11.81 20.73 -10.48
CA ASP A 289 12.35 21.96 -9.90
C ASP A 289 11.93 23.15 -10.75
N LYS A 290 11.43 24.20 -10.10
CA LYS A 290 11.11 25.48 -10.73
C LYS A 290 12.36 26.31 -11.01
N ARG A 291 13.45 26.06 -10.29
CA ARG A 291 14.74 26.76 -10.42
C ARG A 291 15.45 26.24 -11.67
N GLU A 292 15.83 27.14 -12.55
CA GLU A 292 16.54 26.80 -13.78
C GLU A 292 18.06 26.68 -13.54
N GLY A 293 18.73 25.82 -14.30
CA GLY A 293 20.21 25.73 -14.33
C GLY A 293 20.87 25.10 -13.11
N MET A 294 20.12 24.39 -12.25
CA MET A 294 20.69 23.69 -11.10
C MET A 294 21.58 22.52 -11.55
N ALA A 295 22.79 22.43 -10.97
CA ALA A 295 23.71 21.33 -11.22
C ALA A 295 23.15 20.00 -10.67
N GLU A 296 23.46 18.87 -11.31
CA GLU A 296 22.99 17.55 -10.86
C GLU A 296 23.41 17.22 -9.41
N SER A 297 24.56 17.75 -8.97
CA SER A 297 25.06 17.60 -7.60
C SER A 297 24.09 18.14 -6.53
N GLU A 298 23.25 19.12 -6.87
CA GLU A 298 22.20 19.66 -6.00
C GLU A 298 21.20 18.56 -5.55
N TYR A 299 21.00 17.54 -6.39
CA TYR A 299 20.03 16.46 -6.17
C TYR A 299 20.69 15.19 -5.62
N SER A 300 22.01 15.20 -5.37
CA SER A 300 22.74 14.03 -4.89
C SER A 300 22.21 13.50 -3.55
N ASN A 301 21.79 14.39 -2.65
CA ASN A 301 21.20 14.01 -1.37
C ASN A 301 19.79 13.43 -1.53
N LEU A 302 19.02 13.81 -2.55
CA LEU A 302 17.74 13.14 -2.86
C LEU A 302 17.95 11.72 -3.36
N GLN A 303 19.00 11.47 -4.15
CA GLN A 303 19.36 10.12 -4.58
C GLN A 303 19.82 9.27 -3.38
N LYS A 304 20.60 9.84 -2.46
CA LYS A 304 20.98 9.17 -1.21
C LYS A 304 19.75 8.86 -0.36
N LEU A 305 18.82 9.81 -0.21
CA LEU A 305 17.56 9.63 0.49
C LEU A 305 16.79 8.43 -0.07
N ALA A 306 16.66 8.36 -1.40
CA ALA A 306 15.99 7.25 -2.07
C ALA A 306 16.62 5.89 -1.75
N ALA A 307 17.96 5.85 -1.66
CA ALA A 307 18.72 4.65 -1.31
C ALA A 307 18.70 4.30 0.18
N GLN A 308 18.27 5.21 1.06
CA GLN A 308 18.07 4.91 2.49
C GLN A 308 16.70 4.29 2.76
N LEU A 309 15.70 4.59 1.94
CA LEU A 309 14.35 4.04 2.11
C LEU A 309 14.36 2.50 2.06
N PRO A 310 13.55 1.82 2.89
CA PRO A 310 13.38 0.38 2.77
C PRO A 310 12.86 0.02 1.40
N HIS A 311 13.24 -1.15 0.88
CA HIS A 311 12.74 -1.64 -0.38
C HIS A 311 11.22 -1.80 -0.31
N PRO A 312 10.47 -1.24 -1.29
CA PRO A 312 9.03 -1.38 -1.28
C PRO A 312 8.69 -2.84 -1.58
N ARG A 313 7.93 -3.49 -0.68
CA ARG A 313 7.43 -4.86 -0.90
C ARG A 313 6.34 -4.94 -1.96
N PHE A 314 5.61 -3.83 -2.14
CA PHE A 314 4.42 -3.73 -2.98
C PHE A 314 4.44 -2.45 -3.82
N GLU A 315 3.82 -2.49 -4.99
CA GLU A 315 3.40 -1.24 -5.63
C GLU A 315 2.32 -0.56 -4.80
N GLY A 316 2.21 0.78 -4.86
CA GLY A 316 1.29 1.54 -3.99
C GLY A 316 -0.16 1.05 -4.05
N TYR A 317 -0.64 0.64 -5.24
CA TYR A 317 -2.00 0.10 -5.38
C TYR A 317 -2.18 -1.26 -4.70
N GLN A 318 -1.14 -2.11 -4.69
CA GLN A 318 -1.17 -3.42 -4.03
C GLN A 318 -1.14 -3.25 -2.52
N ALA A 319 -0.26 -2.38 -2.00
CA ALA A 319 -0.22 -2.05 -0.57
C ALA A 319 -1.58 -1.55 -0.09
N ARG A 320 -2.21 -0.64 -0.85
CA ARG A 320 -3.56 -0.15 -0.56
C ARG A 320 -4.61 -1.27 -0.53
N ASP A 321 -4.60 -2.15 -1.53
CA ASP A 321 -5.57 -3.24 -1.59
C ASP A 321 -5.39 -4.24 -0.44
N LEU A 322 -4.15 -4.49 -0.01
CA LEU A 322 -3.83 -5.31 1.17
C LEU A 322 -4.30 -4.65 2.47
N HIS A 323 -4.09 -3.34 2.65
CA HIS A 323 -4.62 -2.60 3.79
C HIS A 323 -6.14 -2.70 3.88
N ARG A 324 -6.85 -2.56 2.76
CA ARG A 324 -8.31 -2.69 2.72
C ARG A 324 -8.81 -4.09 3.09
N GLN A 325 -8.01 -5.12 2.83
CA GLN A 325 -8.28 -6.49 3.25
C GLN A 325 -7.99 -6.71 4.75
N GLY A 326 -7.38 -5.72 5.40
CA GLY A 326 -6.85 -5.83 6.75
C GLY A 326 -5.68 -6.81 6.82
N ALA A 327 -4.93 -6.99 5.74
CA ALA A 327 -3.79 -7.90 5.71
C ALA A 327 -2.67 -7.49 6.69
N PHE A 328 -2.70 -6.25 7.18
CA PHE A 328 -1.77 -5.71 8.17
C PHE A 328 -2.38 -5.55 9.57
N ASP A 329 -3.58 -6.10 9.81
CA ASP A 329 -4.17 -6.13 11.15
C ASP A 329 -3.35 -7.08 12.05
N PRO A 330 -2.85 -6.64 13.22
CA PRO A 330 -2.05 -7.48 14.11
C PRO A 330 -2.75 -8.76 14.58
N SER A 331 -4.09 -8.81 14.50
CA SER A 331 -4.90 -9.98 14.86
C SER A 331 -5.19 -10.93 13.71
N LYS A 332 -4.86 -10.54 12.47
CA LYS A 332 -4.97 -11.39 11.27
C LYS A 332 -3.63 -12.08 11.02
N HIS A 333 -3.65 -13.10 10.15
CA HIS A 333 -2.48 -13.96 9.88
C HIS A 333 -1.21 -13.12 9.71
N GLY A 334 -0.22 -13.36 10.59
CA GLY A 334 1.06 -12.68 10.54
C GLY A 334 1.77 -12.96 9.22
N TRP A 335 2.48 -11.95 8.72
CA TRP A 335 3.46 -12.12 7.66
C TRP A 335 4.70 -12.74 8.30
N TYR A 336 4.90 -14.03 8.07
CA TYR A 336 6.06 -14.77 8.56
C TYR A 336 7.13 -14.81 7.48
N LEU A 337 8.39 -14.71 7.89
CA LEU A 337 9.51 -15.03 7.01
C LEU A 337 9.49 -16.51 6.62
N GLY A 338 9.90 -16.79 5.38
CA GLY A 338 10.01 -18.15 4.88
C GLY A 338 11.08 -18.94 5.63
N THR A 339 10.90 -20.26 5.74
CA THR A 339 11.94 -21.12 6.32
C THR A 339 13.09 -21.29 5.33
N HIS A 340 14.32 -21.09 5.81
CA HIS A 340 15.53 -21.31 5.04
C HIS A 340 16.35 -22.46 5.62
N VAL A 341 16.81 -23.36 4.78
CA VAL A 341 17.67 -24.47 5.18
C VAL A 341 18.98 -24.37 4.40
N THR A 342 20.10 -24.34 5.13
CA THR A 342 21.44 -24.30 4.54
C THR A 342 22.26 -25.48 5.07
N THR A 343 22.86 -26.25 4.18
CA THR A 343 23.82 -27.29 4.55
C THR A 343 25.25 -26.75 4.40
N ARG A 344 26.05 -26.85 5.45
CA ARG A 344 27.48 -26.52 5.45
C ARG A 344 28.31 -27.81 5.31
N GLY A 345 29.57 -27.67 4.92
CA GLY A 345 30.49 -28.81 4.84
C GLY A 345 30.61 -29.56 6.18
N ALA A 346 30.86 -30.87 6.12
CA ALA A 346 30.94 -31.80 7.25
C ALA A 346 29.61 -32.15 7.98
N GLY A 347 28.45 -31.95 7.35
CA GLY A 347 27.16 -32.42 7.88
C GLY A 347 26.45 -31.43 8.81
N GLN A 348 27.04 -30.26 9.04
CA GLN A 348 26.39 -29.19 9.78
C GLN A 348 25.27 -28.56 8.95
N MET A 349 24.13 -28.32 9.59
CA MET A 349 22.96 -27.71 8.95
C MET A 349 22.49 -26.52 9.76
N THR A 350 22.00 -25.51 9.07
CA THR A 350 21.33 -24.36 9.69
C THR A 350 19.90 -24.31 9.17
N ILE A 351 18.93 -24.26 10.07
CA ILE A 351 17.52 -24.03 9.75
C ILE A 351 17.12 -22.68 10.35
N LYS A 352 16.61 -21.76 9.52
CA LYS A 352 16.09 -20.46 9.94
C LYS A 352 14.58 -20.47 9.82
N VAL A 353 13.88 -20.09 10.89
CA VAL A 353 12.41 -19.99 10.93
C VAL A 353 12.04 -18.60 11.43
N SER A 354 10.92 -18.05 10.93
CA SER A 354 10.34 -16.80 11.45
C SER A 354 10.26 -16.77 12.98
N ALA A 355 10.82 -15.72 13.58
CA ALA A 355 10.81 -15.51 15.02
C ALA A 355 9.39 -15.25 15.54
N ARG A 356 8.61 -14.42 14.83
CA ARG A 356 7.19 -14.21 15.14
C ARG A 356 6.40 -15.50 15.10
N LEU A 357 6.64 -16.36 14.10
CA LEU A 357 5.94 -17.64 13.97
C LEU A 357 6.21 -18.56 15.18
N VAL A 358 7.47 -18.67 15.60
CA VAL A 358 7.86 -19.43 16.81
C VAL A 358 7.22 -18.83 18.06
N GLN A 359 7.26 -17.50 18.20
CA GLN A 359 6.69 -16.81 19.36
C GLN A 359 5.17 -17.00 19.47
N GLU A 360 4.43 -16.89 18.37
CA GLU A 360 2.98 -17.08 18.35
C GLU A 360 2.57 -18.51 18.68
N TYR A 361 3.33 -19.49 18.19
CA TYR A 361 3.15 -20.90 18.56
C TYR A 361 3.40 -21.13 20.06
N MET A 362 4.51 -20.62 20.60
CA MET A 362 4.82 -20.71 22.04
C MET A 362 3.78 -19.99 22.91
N ALA A 363 3.21 -18.89 22.41
CA ALA A 363 2.15 -18.15 23.10
C ALA A 363 0.78 -18.85 23.04
N GLY A 364 0.66 -19.99 22.36
CA GLY A 364 -0.60 -20.73 22.19
C GLY A 364 -1.62 -20.03 21.29
N ARG A 365 -1.20 -19.01 20.53
CA ARG A 365 -2.05 -18.33 19.54
C ARG A 365 -2.25 -19.15 18.27
N MET A 366 -1.33 -20.09 18.04
CA MET A 366 -1.32 -20.98 16.91
C MET A 366 -1.18 -22.44 17.38
N ASN A 367 -1.86 -23.37 16.71
CA ASN A 367 -1.71 -24.80 16.99
C ASN A 367 -0.56 -25.41 16.16
N ALA A 368 -0.20 -26.66 16.46
CA ALA A 368 0.93 -27.33 15.81
C ALA A 368 0.74 -27.58 14.31
N GLU A 369 -0.49 -27.78 13.86
CA GLU A 369 -0.82 -28.00 12.44
C GLU A 369 -0.61 -26.71 11.64
N THR A 370 -1.18 -25.59 12.12
CA THR A 370 -1.00 -24.27 11.53
C THR A 370 0.48 -23.85 11.54
N PHE A 371 1.19 -24.10 12.65
CA PHE A 371 2.64 -23.81 12.70
C PHE A 371 3.40 -24.57 11.63
N ARG A 372 3.13 -25.87 11.46
CA ARG A 372 3.78 -26.70 10.44
C ARG A 372 3.45 -26.22 9.03
N GLN A 373 2.20 -25.86 8.78
CA GLN A 373 1.77 -25.33 7.49
C GLN A 373 2.47 -24.01 7.15
N GLN A 374 2.59 -23.11 8.12
CA GLN A 374 3.22 -21.80 7.91
C GLN A 374 4.75 -21.89 7.81
N ALA A 375 5.38 -22.70 8.67
CA ALA A 375 6.83 -22.86 8.66
C ALA A 375 7.32 -23.64 7.43
N PHE A 376 6.59 -24.68 7.02
CA PHE A 376 7.10 -25.66 6.05
C PHE A 376 6.19 -25.86 4.83
N GLY A 377 5.12 -25.08 4.65
CA GLY A 377 4.32 -25.10 3.42
C GLY A 377 3.62 -26.44 3.11
N ASN A 378 3.25 -27.21 4.13
CA ASN A 378 2.80 -28.63 4.04
C ASN A 378 3.87 -29.62 3.55
N GLU A 379 5.13 -29.21 3.46
CA GLU A 379 6.26 -30.12 3.23
C GLU A 379 6.63 -30.90 4.52
N ARG A 380 7.63 -31.78 4.41
CA ARG A 380 8.18 -32.50 5.57
C ARG A 380 8.80 -31.52 6.55
N ASN A 381 8.51 -31.72 7.84
CA ASN A 381 9.16 -30.98 8.92
C ASN A 381 10.68 -31.24 8.88
N TYR A 382 11.46 -30.20 8.56
CA TYR A 382 12.92 -30.31 8.44
C TYR A 382 13.57 -30.79 9.75
N PHE A 383 13.06 -30.38 10.92
CA PHE A 383 13.59 -30.86 12.20
C PHE A 383 13.34 -32.35 12.43
N GLU A 384 12.17 -32.86 12.02
CA GLU A 384 11.86 -34.29 12.14
C GLU A 384 12.75 -35.13 11.22
N MET A 385 12.94 -34.65 9.98
CA MET A 385 13.81 -35.29 9.01
C MET A 385 15.26 -35.34 9.51
N GLU A 386 15.78 -34.22 10.02
CA GLU A 386 17.16 -34.16 10.50
C GLU A 386 17.39 -34.92 11.80
N LEU A 387 16.39 -34.92 12.69
CA LEU A 387 16.41 -35.77 13.88
C LEU A 387 16.46 -37.25 13.50
N ALA A 388 15.71 -37.68 12.47
CA ALA A 388 15.77 -39.04 11.95
C ALA A 388 17.13 -39.38 11.30
N HIS A 389 17.85 -38.39 10.77
CA HIS A 389 19.21 -38.55 10.27
C HIS A 389 20.27 -38.64 11.39
N GLY A 390 19.93 -38.22 12.61
CA GLY A 390 20.81 -38.19 13.77
C GLY A 390 21.40 -36.81 14.07
N HIS A 391 20.89 -35.76 13.44
CA HIS A 391 21.28 -34.39 13.76
C HIS A 391 20.40 -33.84 14.89
N THR A 392 21.02 -33.13 15.83
CA THR A 392 20.32 -32.46 16.93
C THR A 392 20.67 -30.98 16.96
N ILE A 393 19.80 -30.18 17.60
CA ILE A 393 20.04 -28.76 17.82
C ILE A 393 21.26 -28.60 18.74
N ARG A 394 22.27 -27.89 18.23
CA ARG A 394 23.51 -27.55 18.94
C ARG A 394 23.46 -26.12 19.49
N ASP A 395 22.93 -25.19 18.72
CA ASP A 395 22.83 -23.77 19.09
C ASP A 395 21.53 -23.16 18.55
N VAL A 396 21.02 -22.14 19.25
CA VAL A 396 19.85 -21.37 18.85
C VAL A 396 20.10 -19.90 19.10
N ARG A 397 19.95 -19.07 18.06
CA ARG A 397 20.15 -17.62 18.15
C ARG A 397 19.10 -16.85 17.35
N PHE A 398 18.93 -15.58 17.68
CA PHE A 398 18.17 -14.65 16.85
C PHE A 398 19.11 -14.00 15.83
N GLU A 399 18.63 -13.86 14.60
CA GLU A 399 19.32 -13.18 13.52
C GLU A 399 18.37 -12.14 12.93
N SER A 400 18.85 -10.90 12.81
CA SER A 400 18.05 -9.85 12.20
C SER A 400 17.91 -10.09 10.70
N ALA A 401 16.68 -10.01 10.19
CA ALA A 401 16.42 -10.15 8.75
C ALA A 401 16.65 -8.83 7.97
N GLY A 402 17.04 -7.76 8.66
CA GLY A 402 17.39 -6.47 8.07
C GLY A 402 16.24 -5.46 8.07
N LEU A 403 16.49 -4.27 7.52
CA LEU A 403 15.57 -3.13 7.56
C LEU A 403 14.30 -3.32 6.71
N ASP A 404 14.34 -4.23 5.74
CA ASP A 404 13.24 -4.51 4.81
C ASP A 404 12.29 -5.59 5.36
N GLU A 405 12.65 -6.20 6.49
CA GLU A 405 11.92 -7.29 7.12
C GLU A 405 11.24 -6.88 8.43
N ASP A 406 9.92 -7.13 8.54
CA ASP A 406 9.09 -6.82 9.73
C ASP A 406 9.19 -7.88 10.83
N ASP A 407 10.06 -8.86 10.65
CA ASP A 407 10.25 -10.03 11.49
C ASP A 407 11.73 -10.44 11.42
N ASP A 408 12.16 -11.28 12.34
CA ASP A 408 13.54 -11.77 12.42
C ASP A 408 13.55 -13.30 12.28
N TYR A 409 14.74 -13.89 12.20
CA TYR A 409 14.89 -15.34 12.22
C TYR A 409 15.26 -15.86 13.61
N VAL A 410 14.70 -17.01 13.98
CA VAL A 410 15.34 -17.92 14.92
C VAL A 410 16.15 -18.90 14.08
N GLU A 411 17.47 -18.83 14.24
CA GLU A 411 18.43 -19.70 13.58
C GLU A 411 18.79 -20.87 14.49
N PHE A 412 18.55 -22.08 14.01
CA PHE A 412 18.91 -23.33 14.64
C PHE A 412 20.10 -23.92 13.91
N ASP A 413 21.21 -24.10 14.61
CA ASP A 413 22.33 -24.88 14.10
C ASP A 413 22.19 -26.33 14.57
N LEU A 414 22.22 -27.24 13.61
CA LEU A 414 22.12 -28.68 13.80
C LEU A 414 23.47 -29.32 13.47
N ASP A 415 23.86 -30.27 14.31
CA ASP A 415 25.09 -31.04 14.13
C ASP A 415 24.81 -32.52 14.43
N PHE A 416 25.67 -33.41 13.94
CA PHE A 416 25.46 -34.84 14.10
C PHE A 416 25.73 -35.23 15.56
N ASP A 417 24.73 -35.83 16.21
CA ASP A 417 24.85 -36.33 17.56
C ASP A 417 24.88 -37.86 17.57
N TRP A 418 26.08 -38.37 17.86
CA TRP A 418 26.34 -39.81 17.99
C TRP A 418 25.47 -40.48 19.05
N SER A 419 24.96 -39.74 20.05
CA SER A 419 24.08 -40.27 21.10
C SER A 419 22.63 -40.47 20.63
N VAL A 420 22.21 -39.75 19.58
CA VAL A 420 20.86 -39.84 18.99
C VAL A 420 20.84 -40.81 17.81
N ALA A 421 22.00 -41.14 17.23
CA ALA A 421 22.12 -42.16 16.19
C ALA A 421 21.55 -43.54 16.60
N SER A 422 21.53 -43.86 17.91
CA SER A 422 20.89 -45.06 18.46
C SER A 422 19.35 -45.05 18.47
N LEU A 423 18.70 -43.90 18.28
CA LEU A 423 17.23 -43.82 18.18
C LEU A 423 16.68 -44.35 16.85
N LYS A 424 17.56 -44.60 15.85
CA LYS A 424 17.19 -45.21 14.55
C LYS A 424 16.52 -46.58 14.65
N SER A 425 16.54 -47.25 15.81
CA SER A 425 15.93 -48.56 16.01
C SER A 425 14.45 -48.53 16.44
N LEU A 426 13.86 -47.37 16.74
CA LEU A 426 12.45 -47.28 17.14
C LEU A 426 11.60 -46.88 15.93
N LYS A 427 10.97 -47.86 15.29
CA LYS A 427 9.95 -47.64 14.25
C LYS A 427 8.83 -46.71 14.78
N PRO A 428 8.23 -45.86 13.93
CA PRO A 428 7.09 -45.05 14.34
C PRO A 428 5.92 -45.97 14.70
N VAL A 429 5.35 -45.75 15.89
CA VAL A 429 4.06 -46.32 16.27
C VAL A 429 3.02 -45.65 15.39
N GLN A 430 2.36 -46.43 14.54
CA GLN A 430 1.20 -45.96 13.79
C GLN A 430 0.08 -45.63 14.79
N SER A 431 -0.36 -44.37 14.80
CA SER A 431 -1.62 -43.93 15.42
C SER A 431 -2.44 -43.13 14.43
#